data_AF-A0A7Y6AEV9-F1
#
_entry.id   AF-A0A7Y6AEV9-F1
#
_cell.length_a   1.000
_cell.length_b   1.000
_cell.length_c   1.000
_cell.angle_alpha   90.00
_cell.angle_beta   90.00
_cell.angle_gamma   90.00
#
_symmetry.space_group_name_H-M   'P 1'
#
loop_
_entity.id
_entity.type
_entity.pdbx_description
1 polymer ?
#
loop_
_entity_poly.entity_id
_entity_poly.type
_entity_poly.pdbx_seq_one_letter_code
_entity_poly.pdbx_strand_id
1 'polypeptide(L)'
;MGKKAARKGQHSRSTTTATGDVPVVGGREPCPCGSGRRYKACHGRDAATAAETLVHRPFEGLADECDWVALRELVPAATAKLSLVGDDAERSVTLATVLPMAWPALRRDNGSILIGLQTHTSSGDVSRDLADALERALAAEDGTPVTPGPLPGPGPRLQDLLDVGAPLDVTVHEGFDFWVEDAEGATGEVAASLERANAAATPTSRLTSVDAAYWCSMREKNHLRWVMPH
;
A
#
# COMPACT_ATOMS: atom_id res chain seq x y z
N MET A 1 -22.49 -64.82 14.60
CA MET A 1 -22.53 -64.66 13.12
C MET A 1 -22.64 -63.17 12.75
N GLY A 2 -21.67 -62.62 12.01
CA GLY A 2 -21.71 -61.34 11.24
C GLY A 2 -21.65 -60.04 12.06
N LYS A 3 -20.93 -58.96 11.70
CA LYS A 3 -20.47 -58.49 10.37
C LYS A 3 -19.21 -57.58 10.49
N LYS A 4 -18.20 -57.97 9.70
CA LYS A 4 -17.29 -57.20 8.81
C LYS A 4 -16.68 -55.87 9.28
N ALA A 5 -15.34 -55.92 9.40
CA ALA A 5 -14.42 -54.80 9.37
C ALA A 5 -14.50 -54.00 8.04
N ALA A 6 -14.57 -52.67 8.13
CA ALA A 6 -14.48 -51.78 6.99
C ALA A 6 -13.01 -51.39 6.75
N ARG A 7 -12.54 -51.69 5.55
CA ARG A 7 -11.18 -51.50 5.04
C ARG A 7 -10.83 -50.02 4.88
N LYS A 8 -9.61 -49.69 5.30
CA LYS A 8 -8.87 -48.47 4.98
C LYS A 8 -8.63 -48.43 3.46
N GLY A 9 -9.28 -47.51 2.76
CA GLY A 9 -9.06 -47.24 1.34
C GLY A 9 -8.10 -46.09 1.16
N GLN A 10 -6.80 -46.38 1.03
CA GLN A 10 -5.82 -45.46 0.49
C GLN A 10 -6.10 -45.29 -1.02
N HIS A 11 -6.60 -44.13 -1.43
CA HIS A 11 -6.46 -43.68 -2.82
C HIS A 11 -5.46 -42.52 -2.86
N SER A 12 -4.18 -42.89 -2.76
CA SER A 12 -3.08 -42.07 -3.25
C SER A 12 -3.10 -42.13 -4.78
N ARG A 13 -3.94 -41.29 -5.42
CA ARG A 13 -3.69 -40.92 -6.82
C ARG A 13 -2.50 -39.99 -6.81
N SER A 14 -1.33 -40.55 -7.13
CA SER A 14 -0.14 -39.78 -7.48
C SER A 14 -0.41 -39.11 -8.83
N THR A 15 -0.97 -37.90 -8.79
CA THR A 15 -1.14 -37.08 -9.98
C THR A 15 0.16 -36.34 -10.24
N THR A 16 0.82 -36.72 -11.33
CA THR A 16 2.02 -36.09 -11.87
C THR A 16 1.84 -34.57 -11.89
N THR A 17 2.63 -33.88 -11.07
CA THR A 17 2.59 -32.42 -10.97
C THR A 17 3.29 -31.87 -12.21
N ALA A 18 2.58 -31.10 -13.03
CA ALA A 18 3.20 -30.39 -14.15
C ALA A 18 4.20 -29.37 -13.58
N THR A 19 5.48 -29.54 -13.90
CA THR A 19 6.60 -28.66 -13.52
C THR A 19 6.70 -27.47 -14.47
N GLY A 20 5.63 -26.67 -14.53
CA GLY A 20 5.59 -25.40 -15.24
C GLY A 20 5.02 -24.32 -14.33
N ASP A 21 5.24 -23.05 -14.69
CA ASP A 21 4.72 -21.90 -13.95
C ASP A 21 3.18 -21.98 -13.89
N VAL A 22 2.63 -22.13 -12.69
CA VAL A 22 1.19 -22.37 -12.48
C VAL A 22 0.49 -21.02 -12.41
N PRO A 23 -0.46 -20.72 -13.31
CA PRO A 23 -1.14 -19.42 -13.30
C PRO A 23 -1.78 -19.10 -11.95
N VAL A 24 -1.62 -17.86 -11.49
CA VAL A 24 -2.23 -17.37 -10.25
C VAL A 24 -3.74 -17.23 -10.45
N VAL A 25 -4.51 -17.84 -9.56
CA VAL A 25 -5.99 -17.79 -9.58
C VAL A 25 -6.54 -17.49 -8.18
N GLY A 26 -7.85 -17.30 -8.04
CA GLY A 26 -8.48 -16.99 -6.76
C GLY A 26 -8.20 -18.05 -5.70
N GLY A 27 -7.90 -17.67 -4.46
CA GLY A 27 -7.44 -18.60 -3.43
C GLY A 27 -8.40 -19.77 -3.11
N ARG A 28 -9.71 -19.59 -3.34
CA ARG A 28 -10.75 -20.63 -3.18
C ARG A 28 -10.98 -21.47 -4.43
N GLU A 29 -10.44 -21.07 -5.57
CA GLU A 29 -10.60 -21.75 -6.85
C GLU A 29 -9.73 -23.01 -6.92
N PRO A 30 -10.08 -23.98 -7.79
CA PRO A 30 -9.25 -25.15 -8.04
C PRO A 30 -7.86 -24.75 -8.54
N CYS A 31 -6.81 -25.36 -8.00
CA CYS A 31 -5.44 -25.04 -8.42
C CYS A 31 -5.17 -25.54 -9.85
N PRO A 32 -4.69 -24.68 -10.78
CA PRO A 32 -4.48 -25.05 -12.19
C PRO A 32 -3.47 -26.18 -12.43
N CYS A 33 -2.63 -26.52 -11.44
CA CYS A 33 -1.68 -27.63 -11.51
C CYS A 33 -2.31 -29.04 -11.59
N GLY A 34 -3.65 -29.15 -11.59
CA GLY A 34 -4.36 -30.43 -11.67
C GLY A 34 -4.32 -31.26 -10.38
N SER A 35 -3.84 -30.70 -9.26
CA SER A 35 -3.75 -31.43 -7.99
C SER A 35 -5.10 -31.70 -7.30
N GLY A 36 -6.20 -31.11 -7.80
CA GLY A 36 -7.53 -31.18 -7.18
C GLY A 36 -7.64 -30.42 -5.84
N ARG A 37 -6.56 -29.78 -5.39
CA ARG A 37 -6.56 -28.90 -4.21
C ARG A 37 -7.00 -27.48 -4.60
N ARG A 38 -7.51 -26.71 -3.63
CA ARG A 38 -7.72 -25.27 -3.78
C ARG A 38 -6.37 -24.56 -3.96
N TYR A 39 -6.34 -23.46 -4.73
CA TYR A 39 -5.11 -22.72 -5.02
C TYR A 39 -4.36 -22.32 -3.74
N LYS A 40 -5.05 -21.73 -2.73
CA LYS A 40 -4.46 -21.34 -1.43
C LYS A 40 -3.76 -22.51 -0.70
N ALA A 41 -4.28 -23.73 -0.85
CA ALA A 41 -3.76 -24.92 -0.17
C ALA A 41 -2.67 -25.68 -0.98
N CYS A 42 -2.30 -25.14 -2.14
CA CYS A 42 -1.31 -25.69 -3.05
C CYS A 42 -0.28 -24.61 -3.39
N HIS A 43 -0.33 -24.04 -4.60
CA HIS A 43 0.65 -23.06 -5.07
C HIS A 43 0.41 -21.62 -4.55
N GLY A 44 -0.77 -21.34 -3.98
CA GLY A 44 -1.06 -20.06 -3.32
C GLY A 44 -0.67 -20.03 -1.83
N ARG A 45 0.12 -21.00 -1.35
CA ARG A 45 0.44 -21.14 0.08
C ARG A 45 1.45 -20.10 0.55
N ASP A 46 2.47 -19.81 -0.25
CA ASP A 46 3.48 -18.82 0.10
C ASP A 46 2.89 -17.40 0.09
N ALA A 47 2.06 -17.08 -0.91
CA ALA A 47 1.28 -15.84 -0.93
C ALA A 47 0.32 -15.73 0.28
N ALA A 48 -0.28 -16.85 0.70
CA ALA A 48 -1.12 -16.88 1.89
C ALA A 48 -0.35 -16.67 3.19
N THR A 49 0.82 -17.28 3.34
CA THR A 49 1.65 -17.15 4.54
C THR A 49 2.33 -15.77 4.61
N ALA A 50 2.75 -15.22 3.47
CA ALA A 50 3.23 -13.85 3.38
C ALA A 50 2.16 -12.84 3.80
N ALA A 51 0.92 -13.01 3.33
CA ALA A 51 -0.22 -12.19 3.75
C ALA A 51 -0.65 -12.40 5.22
N GLU A 52 -0.18 -13.45 5.90
CA GLU A 52 -0.50 -13.75 7.30
C GLU A 52 0.62 -13.28 8.26
N THR A 53 1.81 -12.92 7.77
CA THR A 53 2.94 -12.49 8.61
C THR A 53 2.95 -10.98 8.77
N LEU A 54 2.43 -10.49 9.90
CA LEU A 54 2.47 -9.07 10.24
C LEU A 54 3.92 -8.60 10.44
N VAL A 55 4.33 -7.57 9.68
CA VAL A 55 5.60 -6.89 9.84
C VAL A 55 5.41 -5.68 10.75
N HIS A 56 6.02 -5.73 11.94
CA HIS A 56 5.83 -4.71 12.97
C HIS A 56 6.51 -3.36 12.66
N ARG A 57 7.62 -3.38 11.92
CA ARG A 57 8.37 -2.18 11.54
C ARG A 57 8.51 -2.11 10.02
N PRO A 58 7.42 -1.80 9.29
CA PRO A 58 7.45 -1.82 7.84
C PRO A 58 8.48 -0.86 7.24
N PHE A 59 8.71 0.29 7.89
CA PHE A 59 9.60 1.35 7.40
C PHE A 59 11.03 1.28 7.96
N GLU A 60 11.38 0.22 8.71
CA GLU A 60 12.74 0.04 9.23
C GLU A 60 13.79 0.16 8.10
N GLY A 61 14.83 0.96 8.35
CA GLY A 61 15.92 1.20 7.41
C GLY A 61 15.73 2.40 6.47
N LEU A 62 14.52 2.98 6.39
CA LEU A 62 14.33 4.27 5.72
C LEU A 62 14.72 5.41 6.65
N ALA A 63 15.30 6.47 6.08
CA ALA A 63 15.43 7.75 6.76
C ALA A 63 14.05 8.26 7.22
N ASP A 64 14.05 8.99 8.34
CA ASP A 64 12.85 9.61 8.91
C ASP A 64 11.70 8.60 9.18
N GLU A 65 12.03 7.38 9.63
CA GLU A 65 11.06 6.30 9.93
C GLU A 65 9.85 6.79 10.76
N CYS A 66 10.08 7.68 11.72
CA CYS A 66 9.02 8.25 12.56
C CYS A 66 8.02 9.11 11.74
N ASP A 67 8.47 9.85 10.74
CA ASP A 67 7.59 10.60 9.84
C ASP A 67 6.80 9.66 8.94
N TRP A 68 7.39 8.57 8.42
CA TRP A 68 6.63 7.53 7.69
C TRP A 68 5.47 6.97 8.51
N VAL A 69 5.73 6.65 9.78
CA VAL A 69 4.69 6.19 10.72
C VAL A 69 3.65 7.28 10.98
N ALA A 70 4.08 8.52 11.17
CA ALA A 70 3.17 9.63 11.41
C ALA A 70 2.26 9.90 10.20
N LEU A 71 2.80 9.88 9.00
CA LEU A 71 2.04 10.02 7.76
C LEU A 71 1.07 8.85 7.55
N ARG A 72 1.44 7.63 7.95
CA ARG A 72 0.58 6.46 7.82
C ARG A 72 -0.59 6.47 8.82
N GLU A 73 -0.36 6.91 10.05
CA GLU A 73 -1.33 6.70 11.14
C GLU A 73 -2.02 7.97 11.64
N LEU A 74 -1.43 9.15 11.41
CA LEU A 74 -1.81 10.36 12.15
C LEU A 74 -2.14 11.55 11.26
N VAL A 75 -1.36 11.79 10.20
CA VAL A 75 -1.44 13.02 9.40
C VAL A 75 -2.45 12.84 8.26
N PRO A 76 -3.50 13.69 8.18
CA PRO A 76 -4.56 13.49 7.20
C PRO A 76 -4.15 13.92 5.78
N ALA A 77 -3.47 15.05 5.65
CA ALA A 77 -3.14 15.68 4.37
C ALA A 77 -1.67 16.12 4.36
N ALA A 78 -0.80 15.29 3.79
CA ALA A 78 0.60 15.64 3.60
C ALA A 78 1.20 14.92 2.39
N THR A 79 2.29 15.48 1.88
CA THR A 79 3.06 14.89 0.78
C THR A 79 4.55 14.92 1.07
N ALA A 80 5.31 14.02 0.47
CA ALA A 80 6.77 14.06 0.44
C ALA A 80 7.28 13.52 -0.89
N LYS A 81 8.34 14.10 -1.45
CA LYS A 81 8.97 13.56 -2.66
C LYS A 81 9.75 12.30 -2.32
N LEU A 82 9.70 11.31 -3.20
CA LEU A 82 10.45 10.06 -3.05
C LEU A 82 11.56 10.00 -4.09
N SER A 83 12.76 9.63 -3.64
CA SER A 83 13.92 9.42 -4.51
C SER A 83 14.01 7.94 -4.83
N LEU A 84 13.74 7.56 -6.09
CA LEU A 84 13.88 6.18 -6.52
C LEU A 84 15.34 5.83 -6.82
N VAL A 85 15.67 4.54 -6.79
CA VAL A 85 16.96 4.00 -7.26
C VAL A 85 16.77 3.12 -8.50
N GLY A 86 17.86 2.79 -9.17
CA GLY A 86 17.86 1.92 -10.35
C GLY A 86 17.36 2.64 -11.62
N ASP A 87 16.71 1.90 -12.50
CA ASP A 87 16.31 2.38 -13.83
C ASP A 87 15.23 3.48 -13.78
N ASP A 88 14.48 3.55 -12.68
CA ASP A 88 13.42 4.53 -12.45
C ASP A 88 13.86 5.75 -11.63
N ALA A 89 15.16 5.94 -11.37
CA ALA A 89 15.69 7.03 -10.54
C ALA A 89 15.25 8.44 -10.99
N GLU A 90 14.99 8.64 -12.28
CA GLU A 90 14.56 9.93 -12.86
C GLU A 90 13.02 10.14 -12.81
N ARG A 91 12.26 9.18 -12.28
CA ARG A 91 10.79 9.29 -12.20
C ARG A 91 10.37 10.25 -11.08
N SER A 92 9.40 11.10 -11.39
CA SER A 92 8.81 12.00 -10.41
C SER A 92 7.74 11.27 -9.59
N VAL A 93 8.11 10.87 -8.37
CA VAL A 93 7.22 10.18 -7.43
C VAL A 93 7.01 11.01 -6.18
N THR A 94 5.75 11.18 -5.80
CA THR A 94 5.35 11.89 -4.58
C THR A 94 4.49 10.97 -3.72
N LEU A 95 4.94 10.73 -2.49
CA LEU A 95 4.11 10.16 -1.45
C LEU A 95 3.00 11.14 -1.08
N ALA A 96 1.80 10.64 -0.88
CA ALA A 96 0.67 11.34 -0.31
C ALA A 96 0.09 10.52 0.85
N THR A 97 -0.37 11.18 1.91
CA THR A 97 -1.02 10.49 3.04
C THR A 97 -2.20 9.67 2.57
N VAL A 98 -3.07 10.22 1.72
CA VAL A 98 -4.21 9.52 1.13
C VAL A 98 -4.53 10.10 -0.24
N LEU A 99 -5.00 9.25 -1.15
CA LEU A 99 -5.49 9.62 -2.49
C LEU A 99 -7.01 9.54 -2.55
N PRO A 100 -7.67 10.13 -3.57
CA PRO A 100 -9.10 9.96 -3.76
C PRO A 100 -9.51 8.48 -3.70
N MET A 101 -10.59 8.20 -2.97
CA MET A 101 -11.09 6.83 -2.74
C MET A 101 -10.04 5.86 -2.13
N ALA A 102 -9.01 6.39 -1.48
CA ALA A 102 -7.88 5.65 -0.93
C ALA A 102 -7.20 4.73 -1.97
N TRP A 103 -7.06 5.23 -3.21
CA TRP A 103 -6.25 4.56 -4.22
C TRP A 103 -4.81 4.33 -3.73
N PRO A 104 -4.24 3.13 -3.96
CA PRO A 104 -2.83 2.88 -3.70
C PRO A 104 -1.88 3.80 -4.46
N ALA A 105 -2.20 4.16 -5.70
CA ALA A 105 -1.40 5.08 -6.50
C ALA A 105 -2.23 5.75 -7.61
N LEU A 106 -1.71 6.83 -8.17
CA LEU A 106 -2.25 7.52 -9.34
C LEU A 106 -1.08 7.94 -10.24
N ARG A 107 -1.08 7.47 -11.50
CA ARG A 107 -0.21 8.02 -12.53
C ARG A 107 -0.96 9.17 -13.22
N ARG A 108 -0.42 10.38 -13.13
CA ARG A 108 -1.03 11.58 -13.72
C ARG A 108 -0.82 11.63 -15.22
N ASP A 109 -1.52 12.54 -15.89
CA ASP A 109 -1.41 12.76 -17.33
C ASP A 109 -0.01 13.22 -17.78
N ASN A 110 0.74 13.89 -16.88
CA ASN A 110 2.12 14.29 -17.14
C ASN A 110 3.16 13.21 -16.79
N GLY A 111 2.72 11.99 -16.47
CA GLY A 111 3.57 10.86 -16.10
C GLY A 111 4.15 10.91 -14.68
N SER A 112 3.87 11.94 -13.88
CA SER A 112 4.21 11.94 -12.45
C SER A 112 3.32 10.97 -11.68
N ILE A 113 3.86 10.40 -10.59
CA ILE A 113 3.16 9.40 -9.79
C ILE A 113 2.87 9.96 -8.40
N LEU A 114 1.64 9.80 -7.94
CA LEU A 114 1.29 9.86 -6.53
C LEU A 114 1.18 8.45 -5.95
N ILE A 115 1.77 8.20 -4.77
CA ILE A 115 1.58 6.96 -3.99
C ILE A 115 0.78 7.29 -2.74
N GLY A 116 -0.32 6.57 -2.51
CA GLY A 116 -1.19 6.73 -1.34
C GLY A 116 -0.75 5.86 -0.17
N LEU A 117 -0.40 6.49 0.95
CA LEU A 117 0.08 5.80 2.14
C LEU A 117 -1.05 5.15 2.95
N GLN A 118 -2.22 5.78 3.04
CA GLN A 118 -3.38 5.32 3.80
C GLN A 118 -4.38 4.67 2.86
N THR A 119 -4.35 3.34 2.81
CA THR A 119 -5.21 2.49 1.96
C THR A 119 -6.18 1.68 2.81
N HIS A 120 -7.27 1.20 2.20
CA HIS A 120 -8.27 0.39 2.90
C HIS A 120 -7.81 -1.05 3.23
N THR A 121 -6.78 -1.55 2.53
CA THR A 121 -6.31 -2.93 2.64
C THR A 121 -4.80 -2.96 2.85
N SER A 122 -4.32 -3.96 3.59
CA SER A 122 -2.89 -4.21 3.75
C SER A 122 -2.58 -5.70 3.77
N SER A 123 -1.41 -6.09 3.26
CA SER A 123 -0.86 -7.45 3.35
C SER A 123 -0.26 -7.79 4.72
N GLY A 124 -0.21 -6.82 5.64
CA GLY A 124 0.55 -6.94 6.89
C GLY A 124 1.98 -6.42 6.79
N ASP A 125 2.47 -6.11 5.59
CA ASP A 125 3.72 -5.41 5.33
C ASP A 125 3.45 -4.17 4.47
N VAL A 126 3.21 -3.03 5.12
CA VAL A 126 2.87 -1.77 4.43
C VAL A 126 3.97 -1.36 3.43
N SER A 127 5.23 -1.67 3.70
CA SER A 127 6.33 -1.37 2.78
C SER A 127 6.22 -2.15 1.47
N ARG A 128 5.81 -3.43 1.55
CA ARG A 128 5.53 -4.26 0.38
C ARG A 128 4.30 -3.77 -0.39
N ASP A 129 3.26 -3.37 0.32
CA ASP A 129 2.04 -2.82 -0.30
C ASP A 129 2.35 -1.56 -1.11
N LEU A 130 3.23 -0.69 -0.60
CA LEU A 130 3.68 0.52 -1.30
C LEU A 130 4.59 0.21 -2.48
N ALA A 131 5.50 -0.75 -2.34
CA ALA A 131 6.36 -1.18 -3.44
C ALA A 131 5.54 -1.73 -4.61
N ASP A 132 4.58 -2.63 -4.34
CA ASP A 132 3.67 -3.16 -5.36
C ASP A 132 2.83 -2.04 -6.02
N ALA A 133 2.32 -1.10 -5.22
CA ALA A 133 1.57 0.04 -5.76
C ALA A 133 2.43 0.92 -6.68
N LEU A 134 3.71 1.13 -6.32
CA LEU A 134 4.66 1.91 -7.11
C LEU A 134 5.01 1.21 -8.42
N GLU A 135 5.34 -0.07 -8.39
CA GLU A 135 5.63 -0.84 -9.60
C GLU A 135 4.43 -0.86 -10.56
N ARG A 136 3.22 -1.05 -10.04
CA ARG A 136 1.98 -0.96 -10.85
C ARG A 136 1.76 0.42 -11.43
N ALA A 137 2.07 1.48 -10.69
CA ALA A 137 1.96 2.84 -11.19
C ALA A 137 3.00 3.13 -12.29
N LEU A 138 4.25 2.68 -12.12
CA LEU A 138 5.30 2.81 -13.13
C LEU A 138 4.95 2.10 -14.45
N ALA A 139 4.20 0.99 -14.36
CA ALA A 139 3.72 0.24 -15.53
C ALA A 139 2.38 0.74 -16.10
N ALA A 140 1.64 1.59 -15.38
CA ALA A 140 0.32 2.07 -15.81
C ALA A 140 0.41 3.09 -16.95
N GLU A 141 -0.68 3.31 -17.67
CA GLU A 141 -0.80 4.41 -18.63
C GLU A 141 -0.95 5.76 -17.89
N ASP A 142 -0.51 6.85 -18.54
CA ASP A 142 -0.71 8.21 -18.01
C ASP A 142 -2.22 8.48 -17.79
N GLY A 143 -2.54 9.18 -16.70
CA GLY A 143 -3.92 9.46 -16.29
C GLY A 143 -4.65 8.30 -15.60
N THR A 144 -3.99 7.16 -15.38
CA THR A 144 -4.64 5.95 -14.85
C THR A 144 -4.42 5.79 -13.33
N PRO A 145 -5.49 5.63 -12.54
CA PRO A 145 -5.36 5.25 -11.13
C PRO A 145 -5.01 3.77 -10.97
N VAL A 146 -4.15 3.45 -10.01
CA VAL A 146 -3.97 2.10 -9.52
C VAL A 146 -5.06 1.81 -8.51
N THR A 147 -5.98 0.91 -8.83
CA THR A 147 -7.09 0.53 -7.94
C THR A 147 -6.68 -0.57 -6.95
N PRO A 148 -7.38 -0.69 -5.80
CA PRO A 148 -7.18 -1.81 -4.89
C PRO A 148 -7.41 -3.16 -5.60
N GLY A 149 -6.37 -4.00 -5.61
CA GLY A 149 -6.40 -5.33 -6.20
C GLY A 149 -6.22 -6.43 -5.15
N PRO A 150 -5.93 -7.67 -5.58
CA PRO A 150 -5.43 -8.70 -4.68
C PRO A 150 -4.21 -8.21 -3.91
N LEU A 151 -4.07 -8.61 -2.64
CA LEU A 151 -2.88 -8.29 -1.85
C LEU A 151 -1.62 -8.88 -2.51
N PRO A 152 -0.49 -8.15 -2.49
CA PRO A 152 0.73 -8.63 -3.11
C PRO A 152 1.21 -9.93 -2.47
N GLY A 153 1.78 -10.80 -3.30
CA GLY A 153 2.56 -11.94 -2.82
C GLY A 153 3.96 -11.51 -2.36
N PRO A 154 4.88 -12.47 -2.15
CA PRO A 154 6.30 -12.15 -1.97
C PRO A 154 6.82 -11.28 -3.13
N GLY A 155 7.68 -10.31 -2.81
CA GLY A 155 8.15 -9.27 -3.73
C GLY A 155 9.08 -8.26 -3.05
N PRO A 156 9.50 -7.21 -3.75
CA PRO A 156 10.33 -6.16 -3.16
C PRO A 156 9.57 -5.41 -2.05
N ARG A 157 10.34 -4.75 -1.21
CA ARG A 157 9.85 -3.77 -0.23
C ARG A 157 10.24 -2.39 -0.72
N LEU A 158 9.66 -1.35 -0.12
CA LEU A 158 9.94 0.03 -0.50
C LEU A 158 11.43 0.37 -0.36
N GLN A 159 12.13 -0.23 0.61
CA GLN A 159 13.57 -0.10 0.81
C GLN A 159 14.40 -0.56 -0.41
N ASP A 160 13.87 -1.47 -1.22
CA ASP A 160 14.57 -1.98 -2.42
C ASP A 160 14.43 -1.01 -3.60
N LEU A 161 13.46 -0.08 -3.55
CA LEU A 161 13.10 0.83 -4.64
C LEU A 161 13.49 2.29 -4.38
N LEU A 162 13.75 2.67 -3.12
CA LEU A 162 14.09 4.03 -2.73
C LEU A 162 15.57 4.18 -2.37
N ASP A 163 16.08 5.41 -2.49
CA ASP A 163 17.28 5.82 -1.77
C ASP A 163 16.94 5.91 -0.28
N VAL A 164 17.31 4.87 0.47
CA VAL A 164 16.98 4.74 1.90
C VAL A 164 17.62 5.82 2.78
N GLY A 165 18.65 6.51 2.29
CA GLY A 165 19.32 7.62 2.99
C GLY A 165 18.74 9.00 2.67
N ALA A 166 17.84 9.11 1.69
CA ALA A 166 17.24 10.39 1.32
C ALA A 166 16.23 10.85 2.40
N PRO A 167 16.30 12.12 2.85
CA PRO A 167 15.36 12.64 3.85
C PRO A 167 13.93 12.67 3.31
N LEU A 168 12.95 12.44 4.18
CA LEU A 168 11.54 12.56 3.88
C LEU A 168 11.08 14.01 4.17
N ASP A 169 11.23 14.88 3.19
CA ASP A 169 10.79 16.28 3.27
C ASP A 169 9.25 16.40 3.25
N VAL A 170 8.64 16.27 4.44
CA VAL A 170 7.18 16.32 4.61
C VAL A 170 6.64 17.75 4.51
N THR A 171 5.69 17.94 3.58
CA THR A 171 4.82 19.12 3.48
C THR A 171 3.42 18.75 3.95
N VAL A 172 2.95 19.39 5.03
CA VAL A 172 1.56 19.26 5.51
C VAL A 172 0.68 20.30 4.81
N HIS A 173 -0.49 19.86 4.35
CA HIS A 173 -1.45 20.68 3.63
C HIS A 173 -2.69 20.94 4.48
N GLU A 174 -3.37 22.06 4.25
CA GLU A 174 -4.66 22.35 4.90
C GLU A 174 -5.78 21.42 4.41
N GLY A 175 -5.64 20.93 3.17
CA GLY A 175 -6.59 20.05 2.51
C GLY A 175 -5.92 19.20 1.43
N PHE A 176 -6.73 18.72 0.50
CA PHE A 176 -6.38 17.72 -0.51
C PHE A 176 -6.16 18.31 -1.91
N ASP A 177 -5.89 19.60 -1.99
CA ASP A 177 -5.71 20.32 -3.27
C ASP A 177 -4.57 19.71 -4.11
N PHE A 178 -3.59 19.06 -3.45
CA PHE A 178 -2.52 18.31 -4.10
C PHE A 178 -2.99 17.09 -4.93
N TRP A 179 -4.25 16.66 -4.82
CA TRP A 179 -4.82 15.58 -5.63
C TRP A 179 -4.90 15.95 -7.12
N VAL A 180 -5.08 17.22 -7.44
CA VAL A 180 -5.24 17.72 -8.81
C VAL A 180 -4.14 18.72 -9.13
N GLU A 181 -3.85 18.89 -10.42
CA GLU A 181 -2.80 19.85 -10.85
C GLU A 181 -3.29 21.30 -10.80
N ASP A 182 -4.59 21.50 -11.02
CA ASP A 182 -5.27 22.80 -10.94
C ASP A 182 -6.51 22.70 -10.04
N ALA A 183 -6.29 22.89 -8.73
CA ALA A 183 -7.35 22.86 -7.74
C ALA A 183 -8.26 24.10 -7.81
N GLU A 184 -7.70 25.26 -8.14
CA GLU A 184 -8.45 26.53 -8.23
C GLU A 184 -9.39 26.54 -9.44
N GLY A 185 -9.00 25.87 -10.53
CA GLY A 185 -9.82 25.66 -11.73
C GLY A 185 -10.77 24.46 -11.65
N ALA A 186 -10.78 23.69 -10.55
CA ALA A 186 -11.65 22.54 -10.42
C ALA A 186 -13.13 22.96 -10.37
N THR A 187 -13.98 22.26 -11.12
CA THR A 187 -15.43 22.53 -11.15
C THR A 187 -16.25 21.25 -11.05
N GLY A 188 -17.55 21.39 -10.81
CA GLY A 188 -18.49 20.27 -10.79
C GLY A 188 -18.16 19.21 -9.75
N GLU A 189 -18.10 17.95 -10.17
CA GLU A 189 -17.90 16.80 -9.29
C GLU A 189 -16.53 16.80 -8.60
N VAL A 190 -15.47 17.27 -9.29
CA VAL A 190 -14.11 17.33 -8.74
C VAL A 190 -14.06 18.31 -7.57
N ALA A 191 -14.57 19.53 -7.76
CA ALA A 191 -14.65 20.55 -6.71
C ALA A 191 -15.48 20.06 -5.51
N ALA A 192 -16.64 19.46 -5.76
CA ALA A 192 -17.50 18.92 -4.69
C ALA A 192 -16.84 17.76 -3.94
N SER A 193 -16.01 16.96 -4.62
CA SER A 193 -15.23 15.88 -3.99
C SER A 193 -14.14 16.42 -3.08
N LEU A 194 -13.38 17.42 -3.55
CA LEU A 194 -12.35 18.12 -2.75
C LEU A 194 -12.96 18.79 -1.53
N GLU A 195 -14.08 19.51 -1.68
CA GLU A 195 -14.76 20.16 -0.56
C GLU A 195 -15.17 19.15 0.53
N ARG A 196 -15.75 18.01 0.14
CA ARG A 196 -16.12 16.93 1.08
C ARG A 196 -14.91 16.33 1.78
N ALA A 197 -13.82 16.10 1.06
CA ALA A 197 -12.59 15.57 1.64
C ALA A 197 -11.98 16.57 2.63
N ASN A 198 -11.86 17.84 2.24
CA ASN A 198 -11.33 18.92 3.08
C ASN A 198 -12.17 19.12 4.35
N ALA A 199 -13.49 19.04 4.27
CA ALA A 199 -14.37 19.13 5.44
C ALA A 199 -14.19 17.97 6.44
N ALA A 200 -13.68 16.82 5.98
CA ALA A 200 -13.38 15.68 6.84
C ALA A 200 -11.94 15.70 7.40
N ALA A 201 -11.05 16.52 6.85
CA ALA A 201 -9.67 16.64 7.31
C ALA A 201 -9.61 17.31 8.68
N THR A 202 -8.83 16.74 9.59
CA THR A 202 -8.49 17.42 10.85
C THR A 202 -7.36 18.42 10.58
N PRO A 203 -7.54 19.73 10.83
CA PRO A 203 -6.47 20.70 10.61
C PRO A 203 -5.23 20.30 11.41
N THR A 204 -4.10 20.15 10.70
CA THR A 204 -2.87 19.58 11.25
C THR A 204 -1.68 20.44 10.84
N SER A 205 -0.69 20.60 11.72
CA SER A 205 0.55 21.31 11.43
C SER A 205 1.74 20.52 11.98
N ARG A 206 2.84 20.47 11.23
CA ARG A 206 4.11 19.88 11.68
C ARG A 206 4.82 20.87 12.60
N LEU A 207 5.32 20.39 13.74
CA LEU A 207 6.24 21.18 14.57
C LEU A 207 7.63 21.14 13.95
N THR A 208 8.33 22.28 13.98
CA THR A 208 9.68 22.40 13.41
C THR A 208 10.79 22.30 14.46
N SER A 209 10.44 22.23 15.75
CA SER A 209 11.40 22.17 16.85
C SER A 209 11.81 20.75 17.24
N VAL A 210 11.05 19.74 16.80
CA VAL A 210 11.31 18.31 17.05
C VAL A 210 10.85 17.51 15.84
N ASP A 211 11.49 16.36 15.61
CA ASP A 211 11.15 15.48 14.49
C ASP A 211 9.83 14.74 14.73
N ALA A 212 9.10 14.45 13.64
CA ALA A 212 7.88 13.64 13.61
C ALA A 212 6.80 14.01 14.66
N ALA A 213 6.66 15.31 14.98
CA ALA A 213 5.61 15.80 15.85
C ALA A 213 4.61 16.70 15.11
N TYR A 214 3.33 16.46 15.38
CA TYR A 214 2.21 17.08 14.67
C TYR A 214 1.18 17.58 15.67
N TRP A 215 0.82 18.84 15.54
CA TRP A 215 -0.28 19.45 16.26
C TRP A 215 -1.57 19.29 15.46
N CYS A 216 -2.62 18.78 16.09
CA CYS A 216 -3.92 18.56 15.48
C CYS A 216 -4.98 19.42 16.20
N SER A 217 -5.66 20.26 15.43
CA SER A 217 -6.78 21.08 15.88
C SER A 217 -8.04 20.23 15.99
N MET A 218 -8.36 19.80 17.20
CA MET A 218 -9.56 19.01 17.48
C MET A 218 -10.57 19.89 18.22
N ARG A 219 -11.87 19.59 18.08
CA ARG A 219 -12.96 20.47 18.54
C ARG A 219 -12.84 20.95 19.99
N GLU A 220 -12.57 20.04 20.93
CA GLU A 220 -12.57 20.35 22.37
C GLU A 220 -11.17 20.50 22.97
N LYS A 221 -10.21 19.68 22.52
CA LYS A 221 -8.85 19.65 23.05
C LYS A 221 -7.88 19.40 21.91
N ASN A 222 -7.02 20.37 21.63
CA ASN A 222 -5.96 20.18 20.66
C ASN A 222 -5.02 19.07 21.12
N HIS A 223 -4.56 18.26 20.17
CA HIS A 223 -3.67 17.14 20.44
C HIS A 223 -2.29 17.43 19.88
N LEU A 224 -1.26 17.15 20.68
CA LEU A 224 0.09 16.95 20.18
C LEU A 224 0.30 15.45 19.99
N ARG A 225 0.60 15.04 18.75
CA ARG A 225 0.92 13.66 18.41
C ARG A 225 2.39 13.59 18.01
N TRP A 226 3.17 12.82 18.74
CA TRP A 226 4.61 12.72 18.53
C TRP A 226 5.01 11.26 18.40
N VAL A 227 5.53 10.89 17.22
CA VAL A 227 6.11 9.57 17.02
C VAL A 227 7.54 9.61 17.51
N MET A 228 7.81 8.91 18.61
CA MET A 228 9.14 8.83 19.20
C MET A 228 9.96 7.70 18.56
N PRO A 229 11.29 7.86 18.46
CA PRO A 229 12.17 6.75 18.13
C PRO A 229 12.10 5.65 19.21
N HIS A 230 12.49 4.44 18.82
CA HIS A 230 12.51 3.26 19.67
C HIS A 230 13.66 3.27 20.68
#